data_AF-A0A4R4SUL9-F1
#
_entry.id   AF-A0A4R4SUL9-F1
#
_cell.length_a   1.000
_cell.length_b   1.000
_cell.length_c   1.000
_cell.angle_alpha   90.00
_cell.angle_beta   90.00
_cell.angle_gamma   90.00
#
_symmetry.space_group_name_H-M   'P 1'
#
loop_
_entity.id
_entity.type
_entity.pdbx_description
1 polymer ?
#
loop_
_entity_poly.entity_id
_entity_poly.type
_entity_poly.pdbx_seq_one_letter_code
_entity_poly.pdbx_strand_id
1 'polypeptide(L)'
;MFVLIGASLLLLICCGTFGRTMWPPVQVEALCGTFESQLDGSITFASNGSFSASNITFGRNAAAELERISGTGELELERSLTASTEATLVMKDARARVGLEVERGWRGEVILWRYVDDPDSGERETFRRTSSC
;
A
#
# COMPACT_ATOMS: atom_id res chain seq x y z
N MET A 1 1.01 -54.56 0.65
CA MET A 1 0.42 -53.46 1.44
C MET A 1 1.49 -52.43 1.78
N PHE A 2 1.97 -51.67 0.78
CA PHE A 2 2.97 -50.59 0.98
C PHE A 2 2.77 -49.39 0.04
N VAL A 3 1.76 -49.42 -0.82
CA VAL A 3 1.56 -48.39 -1.88
C VAL A 3 0.72 -47.19 -1.38
N LEU A 4 0.06 -47.31 -0.21
CA LEU A 4 -0.86 -46.29 0.31
C LEU A 4 -0.22 -45.25 1.25
N ILE A 5 1.05 -45.42 1.63
CA ILE A 5 1.73 -44.49 2.56
C ILE A 5 2.50 -43.38 1.80
N GLY A 6 2.96 -43.68 0.58
CA GLY A 6 3.71 -42.71 -0.24
C GLY A 6 2.88 -41.55 -0.79
N ALA A 7 1.59 -41.77 -1.06
CA ALA A 7 0.71 -40.73 -1.60
C ALA A 7 0.26 -39.72 -0.54
N SER A 8 0.15 -40.13 0.73
CA SER A 8 -0.32 -39.28 1.82
C SER A 8 0.74 -38.29 2.32
N LEU A 9 2.04 -38.63 2.21
CA LEU A 9 3.12 -37.71 2.59
C LEU A 9 3.31 -36.58 1.56
N LEU A 10 3.07 -36.85 0.27
CA LEU A 10 3.18 -35.84 -0.81
C LEU A 10 2.06 -34.78 -0.75
N LEU A 11 0.88 -35.15 -0.26
CA LEU A 11 -0.25 -34.20 -0.06
C LEU A 11 -0.03 -33.25 1.12
N LEU A 12 0.71 -33.66 2.15
CA LEU A 12 1.04 -32.80 3.30
C LEU A 12 2.10 -31.74 2.97
N ILE A 13 2.97 -31.99 1.99
CA ILE A 13 3.99 -31.02 1.55
C ILE A 13 3.37 -29.93 0.67
N CYS A 14 2.25 -30.19 -0.02
CA CYS A 14 1.52 -29.17 -0.78
C CYS A 14 0.61 -28.28 0.08
N CYS A 15 0.38 -28.58 1.37
CA CYS A 15 -0.43 -27.71 2.25
C CYS A 15 0.41 -26.93 3.27
N GLY A 16 1.70 -27.24 3.43
CA GLY A 16 2.57 -26.61 4.43
C GLY A 16 3.19 -25.26 4.04
N THR A 17 3.18 -24.91 2.75
CA THR A 17 3.88 -23.71 2.21
C THR A 17 2.96 -22.72 1.51
N PHE A 18 1.70 -23.06 1.26
CA PHE A 18 0.74 -22.17 0.61
C PHE A 18 0.12 -21.13 1.54
N GLY A 19 0.32 -21.24 2.85
CA GLY A 19 -0.20 -20.29 3.83
C GLY A 19 0.54 -18.96 3.90
N ARG A 20 1.66 -18.78 3.17
CA ARG A 20 2.52 -17.60 3.32
C ARG A 20 2.81 -16.78 2.06
N THR A 21 2.41 -17.19 0.86
CA THR A 21 2.67 -16.38 -0.35
C THR A 21 1.58 -16.56 -1.40
N MET A 22 0.35 -16.07 -1.14
CA MET A 22 -0.64 -16.01 -2.22
C MET A 22 -0.37 -14.82 -3.17
N TRP A 23 0.45 -13.85 -2.75
CA TRP A 23 0.77 -12.66 -3.54
C TRP A 23 2.26 -12.36 -3.52
N PRO A 24 2.88 -12.04 -4.67
CA PRO A 24 4.25 -11.56 -4.71
C PRO A 24 4.35 -10.22 -3.97
N PRO A 25 5.54 -9.87 -3.45
CA PRO A 25 5.81 -8.58 -2.84
C PRO A 25 5.30 -7.43 -3.70
N VAL A 26 4.79 -6.39 -3.08
CA VAL A 26 4.43 -5.16 -3.79
C VAL A 26 5.73 -4.54 -4.31
N GLN A 27 5.84 -4.42 -5.63
CA GLN A 27 6.94 -3.73 -6.29
C GLN A 27 6.48 -2.33 -6.70
N VAL A 28 7.43 -1.43 -6.94
CA VAL A 28 7.13 -0.04 -7.32
C VAL A 28 6.29 0.03 -8.59
N GLU A 29 6.53 -0.87 -9.55
CA GLU A 29 5.78 -0.97 -10.79
C GLU A 29 4.32 -1.33 -10.55
N ALA A 30 4.03 -2.11 -9.51
CA ALA A 30 2.68 -2.47 -9.12
C ALA A 30 1.89 -1.26 -8.60
N LEU A 31 2.55 -0.13 -8.32
CA LEU A 31 1.94 1.13 -7.91
C LEU A 31 1.71 2.11 -9.07
N CYS A 32 2.19 1.86 -10.28
CA CYS A 32 2.03 2.80 -11.40
C CYS A 32 0.54 3.12 -11.68
N GLY A 33 0.21 4.41 -11.80
CA GLY A 33 -1.14 4.91 -12.06
C GLY A 33 -1.60 5.98 -11.08
N THR A 34 -2.86 6.40 -11.20
CA THR A 34 -3.49 7.39 -10.31
C THR A 34 -4.38 6.72 -9.28
N PHE A 35 -4.29 7.19 -8.05
CA PHE A 35 -5.13 6.79 -6.92
C PHE A 35 -5.85 8.01 -6.36
N GLU A 36 -7.13 7.84 -6.03
CA GLU A 36 -7.98 8.91 -5.50
C GLU A 36 -8.61 8.47 -4.18
N SER A 37 -8.68 9.40 -3.22
CA SER A 37 -9.40 9.23 -1.97
C SER A 37 -10.79 9.86 -2.03
N GLN A 38 -11.67 9.45 -1.12
CA GLN A 38 -12.98 10.09 -0.95
C GLN A 38 -12.90 11.47 -0.28
N LEU A 39 -11.70 11.90 0.15
CA LEU A 39 -11.43 13.18 0.81
C LEU A 39 -10.80 14.21 -0.14
N ASP A 40 -11.01 14.02 -1.45
CA ASP A 40 -10.47 14.82 -2.56
C ASP A 40 -8.93 14.80 -2.67
N GLY A 41 -8.28 13.80 -2.06
CA GLY A 41 -6.85 13.54 -2.18
C GLY A 41 -6.53 12.69 -3.41
N SER A 42 -5.38 12.94 -4.05
CA SER A 42 -4.92 12.14 -5.19
C SER A 42 -3.41 11.90 -5.18
N ILE A 43 -2.99 10.71 -5.60
CA ILE A 43 -1.57 10.34 -5.74
C ILE A 43 -1.40 9.67 -7.10
N THR A 44 -0.51 10.21 -7.94
CA THR A 44 -0.11 9.60 -9.21
C THR A 44 1.32 9.12 -9.11
N PHE A 45 1.54 7.83 -9.35
CA PHE A 45 2.85 7.20 -9.40
C PHE A 45 3.27 6.93 -10.84
N ALA A 46 4.50 7.27 -11.18
CA ALA A 46 5.15 6.84 -12.40
C ALA A 46 5.83 5.47 -12.21
N SER A 47 6.15 4.80 -13.32
CA SER A 47 6.73 3.45 -13.31
C SER A 47 8.13 3.37 -12.69
N ASN A 48 8.81 4.50 -12.57
CA ASN A 48 10.14 4.62 -11.95
C ASN A 48 10.08 4.90 -10.43
N GLY A 49 8.88 5.00 -9.84
CA GLY A 49 8.69 5.29 -8.42
C GLY A 49 8.61 6.77 -8.05
N SER A 50 8.71 7.68 -9.02
CA SER A 50 8.39 9.08 -8.76
C SER A 50 6.88 9.26 -8.58
N PHE A 51 6.48 10.25 -7.79
CA PHE A 51 5.07 10.53 -7.55
C PHE A 51 4.75 12.02 -7.58
N SER A 52 3.48 12.31 -7.83
CA SER A 52 2.84 13.61 -7.61
C SER A 52 1.60 13.39 -6.75
N ALA A 53 1.52 14.10 -5.63
CA ALA A 53 0.42 13.99 -4.68
C ALA A 53 -0.25 15.35 -4.48
N SER A 54 -1.58 15.36 -4.36
CA SER A 54 -2.38 16.54 -4.13
C SER A 54 -3.42 16.30 -3.05
N ASN A 55 -3.63 17.30 -2.19
CA ASN A 55 -4.64 17.31 -1.14
C ASN A 55 -4.60 16.11 -0.20
N ILE A 56 -3.41 15.57 0.07
CA ILE A 56 -3.23 14.46 0.99
C ILE A 56 -3.42 14.95 2.41
N THR A 57 -4.23 14.27 3.20
CA THR A 57 -4.39 14.60 4.61
C THR A 57 -3.10 14.28 5.34
N PHE A 58 -2.48 15.28 5.97
CA PHE A 58 -1.27 15.11 6.77
C PHE A 58 -1.58 14.79 8.23
N GLY A 59 -2.62 15.44 8.76
CA GLY A 59 -3.13 15.29 10.12
C GLY A 59 -4.12 16.41 10.41
N ARG A 60 -4.29 16.76 11.69
CA ARG A 60 -5.08 17.94 12.10
C ARG A 60 -4.19 19.07 12.60
N ASN A 61 -4.59 20.30 12.29
CA ASN A 61 -3.96 21.50 12.80
C ASN A 61 -4.43 21.81 14.25
N ALA A 62 -3.91 22.90 14.84
CA ALA A 62 -4.28 23.34 16.20
C ALA A 62 -5.77 23.71 16.36
N ALA A 63 -6.49 23.95 15.25
CA ALA A 63 -7.93 24.21 15.23
C ALA A 63 -8.75 22.92 15.00
N ALA A 64 -8.12 21.75 15.03
CA ALA A 64 -8.71 20.44 14.74
C ALA A 64 -9.25 20.26 13.30
N GLU A 65 -8.85 21.14 12.38
CA GLU A 65 -9.18 21.03 10.95
C GLU A 65 -8.16 20.14 10.24
N LEU A 66 -8.59 19.46 9.18
CA LEU A 66 -7.71 18.62 8.37
C LEU A 66 -6.67 19.47 7.65
N GLU A 67 -5.40 19.25 7.98
CA GLU A 67 -4.27 19.82 7.29
C GLU A 67 -3.98 19.00 6.04
N ARG A 68 -3.95 19.66 4.89
CA ARG A 68 -3.72 19.04 3.59
C ARG A 68 -2.40 19.49 3.01
N ILE A 69 -1.68 18.55 2.40
CA ILE A 69 -0.41 18.83 1.73
C ILE A 69 -0.42 18.31 0.30
N SER A 70 0.36 18.97 -0.55
CA SER A 70 0.59 18.56 -1.93
C SER A 70 2.08 18.63 -2.21
N GLY A 71 2.57 17.80 -3.12
CA GLY A 71 3.98 17.81 -3.48
C GLY A 71 4.38 16.67 -4.40
N THR A 72 5.61 16.75 -4.89
CA THR A 72 6.21 15.71 -5.73
C THR A 72 7.41 15.09 -5.03
N GLY A 73 7.79 13.88 -5.43
CA GLY A 73 8.88 13.18 -4.75
C GLY A 73 9.20 11.81 -5.32
N GLU A 74 10.00 11.06 -4.55
CA GLU A 74 10.27 9.65 -4.79
C GLU A 74 9.60 8.82 -3.70
N LEU A 75 9.08 7.67 -4.09
CA LEU A 75 8.57 6.67 -3.17
C LEU A 75 9.74 5.92 -2.51
N GLU A 76 9.74 5.87 -1.18
CA GLU A 76 10.54 4.92 -0.43
C GLU A 76 9.65 3.76 -0.01
N LEU A 77 9.82 2.60 -0.63
CA LEU A 77 9.08 1.39 -0.30
C LEU A 77 9.90 0.54 0.66
N GLU A 78 9.36 0.20 1.82
CA GLU A 78 10.00 -0.80 2.66
C GLU A 78 9.97 -2.17 1.95
N ARG A 79 11.00 -2.99 2.15
CA ARG A 79 11.03 -4.33 1.56
C ARG A 79 9.97 -5.20 2.25
N SER A 80 8.84 -5.40 1.59
CA SER A 80 7.82 -6.32 2.10
C SER A 80 8.04 -7.76 1.70
N LEU A 81 7.76 -8.63 2.66
CA LEU A 81 7.72 -10.09 2.52
C LEU A 81 6.26 -10.61 2.58
N THR A 82 5.27 -9.72 2.54
CA THR A 82 3.84 -10.01 2.78
C THR A 82 2.93 -9.29 1.78
N ALA A 83 1.61 -9.44 1.96
CA ALA A 83 0.58 -8.75 1.15
C ALA A 83 0.38 -7.27 1.54
N SER A 84 1.04 -6.80 2.60
CA SER A 84 1.03 -5.40 3.04
C SER A 84 2.46 -4.84 3.08
N THR A 85 2.64 -3.56 2.81
CA THR A 85 3.93 -2.89 2.96
C THR A 85 3.76 -1.44 3.35
N GLU A 86 4.64 -0.97 4.23
CA GLU A 86 4.78 0.45 4.48
C GLU A 86 5.50 1.11 3.30
N ALA A 87 5.04 2.30 2.95
CA ALA A 87 5.60 3.15 1.92
C ALA A 87 5.66 4.59 2.44
N THR A 88 6.77 5.27 2.21
CA THR A 88 6.93 6.68 2.59
C THR A 88 6.99 7.54 1.35
N LEU A 89 6.06 8.49 1.24
CA LEU A 89 6.12 9.58 0.26
C LEU A 89 7.08 10.64 0.77
N VAL A 90 8.27 10.73 0.17
CA VAL A 90 9.24 11.78 0.50
C VAL A 90 9.00 12.98 -0.42
N MET A 91 8.27 13.98 0.07
CA MET A 91 7.91 15.17 -0.71
C MET A 91 9.08 16.17 -0.73
N LYS A 92 9.67 16.38 -1.90
CA LYS A 92 10.80 17.31 -2.09
C LYS A 92 10.37 18.76 -1.86
N ASP A 93 9.21 19.14 -2.41
CA ASP A 93 8.74 20.53 -2.39
C ASP A 93 8.19 20.95 -1.02
N ALA A 94 7.48 20.03 -0.35
CA ALA A 94 6.84 20.30 0.94
C ALA A 94 7.76 20.03 2.14
N ARG A 95 8.95 19.45 1.95
CA ARG A 95 9.84 18.95 3.02
C ARG A 95 9.11 18.06 4.03
N ALA A 96 8.15 17.29 3.56
CA ALA A 96 7.30 16.43 4.36
C ALA A 96 7.50 14.96 4.00
N ARG A 97 7.25 14.09 4.97
CA ARG A 97 7.22 12.63 4.77
C ARG A 97 5.85 12.13 5.18
N VAL A 98 5.20 11.39 4.29
CA VAL A 98 3.89 10.79 4.57
C VAL A 98 4.00 9.28 4.50
N GLY A 99 3.74 8.62 5.63
CA GLY A 99 3.62 7.16 5.68
C GLY A 99 2.28 6.71 5.09
N LEU A 100 2.33 5.66 4.28
CA LEU A 100 1.21 4.98 3.66
C LEU A 100 1.38 3.48 3.87
N GLU A 101 0.26 2.81 4.07
CA GLU A 101 0.15 1.38 3.98
C GLU A 101 -0.31 1.00 2.58
N VAL A 102 0.39 0.05 1.98
CA VAL A 102 0.06 -0.51 0.68
C VAL A 102 -0.44 -1.91 0.92
N GLU A 103 -1.71 -2.14 0.65
CA GLU A 103 -2.35 -3.43 0.84
C GLU A 103 -2.75 -4.03 -0.50
N ARG A 104 -2.46 -5.32 -0.68
CA ARG A 104 -2.97 -6.09 -1.81
C ARG A 104 -4.21 -6.87 -1.38
N GLY A 105 -5.34 -6.51 -1.99
CA GLY A 105 -6.60 -7.19 -1.80
C GLY A 105 -6.62 -8.58 -2.45
N TRP A 106 -7.64 -9.36 -2.09
CA TRP A 106 -7.79 -10.75 -2.52
C TRP A 106 -8.07 -10.92 -4.02
N ARG A 107 -8.48 -9.86 -4.74
CA ARG A 107 -8.60 -9.87 -6.20
C ARG A 107 -7.35 -9.30 -6.88
N GLY A 108 -6.29 -9.05 -6.13
CA GLY A 108 -5.03 -8.49 -6.61
C GLY A 108 -5.05 -6.97 -6.77
N GLU A 109 -6.15 -6.30 -6.38
CA GLU A 109 -6.23 -4.85 -6.32
C GLU A 109 -5.20 -4.29 -5.31
N VAL A 110 -4.59 -3.16 -5.64
CA VAL A 110 -3.69 -2.46 -4.72
C VAL A 110 -4.45 -1.27 -4.14
N ILE A 111 -4.48 -1.20 -2.82
CA ILE A 111 -5.14 -0.15 -2.06
C ILE A 111 -4.05 0.56 -1.26
N LEU A 112 -4.08 1.88 -1.27
CA LEU A 112 -3.23 2.69 -0.40
C LEU A 112 -4.09 3.24 0.71
N TRP A 113 -3.61 3.24 1.93
CA TRP A 113 -4.35 3.87 3.02
C TRP A 113 -3.40 4.42 4.07
N ARG A 114 -3.89 5.36 4.87
CA ARG A 114 -3.21 5.84 6.08
C ARG A 114 -4.23 6.23 7.13
N TYR A 115 -3.78 6.24 8.38
CA TYR A 115 -4.55 6.88 9.44
C TYR A 115 -4.41 8.40 9.37
N VAL A 116 -5.54 9.09 9.56
CA VAL A 116 -5.62 10.56 9.59
C VAL A 116 -5.19 11.11 10.94
N ASP A 117 -5.63 10.50 12.03
CA ASP A 117 -5.45 11.02 13.39
C ASP A 117 -4.67 10.08 14.33
N ASP A 118 -5.11 8.83 14.46
CA ASP A 118 -4.57 7.85 15.43
C ASP A 118 -4.52 6.45 14.78
N PRO A 119 -3.39 5.71 14.85
CA PRO A 119 -3.30 4.35 14.35
C PRO A 119 -4.25 3.33 15.01
N ASP A 120 -4.74 3.60 16.23
CA ASP A 120 -5.59 2.68 17.00
C ASP A 120 -7.09 2.98 16.88
N SER A 121 -7.48 4.22 16.54
CA SER A 121 -8.89 4.65 16.53
C SER A 121 -9.27 5.64 15.42
N GLY A 122 -8.30 6.08 14.62
CA GLY A 122 -8.47 7.16 13.65
C GLY A 122 -9.17 6.74 12.37
N GLU A 123 -9.79 7.73 11.71
CA GLU A 123 -10.34 7.56 10.37
C GLU A 123 -9.21 7.22 9.38
N ARG A 124 -9.50 6.30 8.46
CA ARG A 124 -8.59 5.91 7.40
C ARG A 124 -8.88 6.71 6.14
N GLU A 125 -7.90 7.46 5.67
CA GLU A 125 -7.92 7.94 4.29
C GLU A 125 -7.50 6.77 3.40
N THR A 126 -8.40 6.33 2.52
CA THR A 126 -8.17 5.22 1.59
C THR A 126 -8.15 5.76 0.17
N PHE A 127 -7.08 5.44 -0.56
CA PHE A 127 -6.92 5.76 -1.96
C PHE A 127 -7.11 4.51 -2.81
N ARG A 128 -7.96 4.61 -3.82
CA ARG A 128 -8.23 3.54 -4.77
C ARG A 128 -7.72 3.93 -6.14
N ARG A 129 -7.14 2.97 -6.85
CA ARG A 129 -6.66 3.18 -8.21
C ARG A 129 -7.83 3.53 -9.14
N THR A 130 -7.70 4.62 -9.88
CA THR A 130 -8.65 5.07 -10.91
C THR A 130 -8.09 4.92 -12.32
N SER A 131 -6.76 4.93 -12.46
CA SER A 131 -6.08 4.70 -13.74
C SER A 131 -4.80 3.88 -13.54
N SER A 132 -4.39 3.15 -14.56
CA SER A 132 -3.08 2.52 -14.62
C SER A 132 -2.19 3.24 -15.63
N CYS A 133 -0.89 3.03 -15.49
CA CYS A 133 -0.01 3.03 -16.64
C CYS A 133 -0.27 1.74 -17.46
#